data_AF-A0A3M1WXF6-F1
#
_entry.id   AF-A0A3M1WXF6-F1
#
_cell.length_a   1.000
_cell.length_b   1.000
_cell.length_c   1.000
_cell.angle_alpha   90.00
_cell.angle_beta   90.00
_cell.angle_gamma   90.00
#
_symmetry.space_group_name_H-M   'P 1'
#
loop_
_entity.id
_entity.type
_entity.pdbx_description
1 polymer ?
#
loop_
_entity_poly.entity_id
_entity_poly.type
_entity_poly.pdbx_seq_one_letter_code
_entity_poly.pdbx_strand_id
1 'polypeptide(L)'
;MGLDRPAQRSAQQRGLRTCLENALHGRYCTEQEIRLRRWCHGWPAPFLALAAGPLWKRLMSHSSLIRLVPLIIALLLAACAGPGLETRPALDDELRQVLAEAETARQTGAERRAEALLEQAVRMAPREPRVWYHYATLRLQQGRLEEARALARKGLRLARSGRMRSQLWLLLAEVERRAGRPDAAEAALREAGVR
;
A
#
# COMPACT_ATOMS: atom_id res chain seq x y z
N MET A 1 -12.76 27.57 -12.27
CA MET A 1 -14.07 27.11 -12.79
C MET A 1 -14.14 25.60 -12.65
N GLY A 2 -14.65 25.11 -11.52
CA GLY A 2 -14.91 23.68 -11.30
C GLY A 2 -16.35 23.38 -11.67
N LEU A 3 -16.56 22.47 -12.62
CA LEU A 3 -17.90 22.03 -13.00
C LEU A 3 -18.53 21.24 -11.85
N ASP A 4 -19.76 21.61 -11.51
CA ASP A 4 -20.52 21.11 -10.37
C ASP A 4 -20.69 19.58 -10.39
N ARG A 5 -20.56 18.93 -9.24
CA ARG A 5 -20.64 17.45 -9.08
C ARG A 5 -21.90 16.79 -9.69
N PRO A 6 -23.10 17.39 -9.71
CA PRO A 6 -24.25 16.77 -10.38
C PRO A 6 -24.16 16.80 -11.91
N ALA A 7 -23.48 17.79 -12.50
CA ALA A 7 -23.26 17.86 -13.95
C ALA A 7 -22.32 16.75 -14.43
N GLN A 8 -21.32 16.40 -13.62
CA GLN A 8 -20.40 15.28 -13.91
C GLN A 8 -21.12 13.91 -13.88
N ARG A 9 -22.03 13.70 -12.93
CA ARG A 9 -22.79 12.43 -12.82
C ARG A 9 -23.74 12.21 -14.00
N SER A 10 -24.41 13.26 -14.47
CA SER A 10 -25.29 13.18 -15.65
C SER A 10 -24.51 12.97 -16.96
N ALA A 11 -23.32 13.57 -17.08
CA ALA A 11 -22.42 13.32 -18.22
C ALA A 11 -21.89 11.86 -18.21
N GLN A 12 -21.56 11.33 -17.03
CA GLN A 12 -21.07 9.96 -16.87
C GLN A 12 -22.13 8.90 -17.17
N GLN A 13 -23.39 9.11 -16.75
CA GLN A 13 -24.48 8.18 -17.05
C GLN A 13 -24.85 8.15 -18.53
N ARG A 14 -24.78 9.29 -19.23
CA ARG A 14 -25.01 9.34 -20.68
C ARG A 14 -23.96 8.55 -21.46
N GLY A 15 -22.67 8.70 -21.12
CA GLY A 15 -21.58 7.96 -21.78
C GLY A 15 -21.66 6.44 -21.58
N LEU A 16 -22.02 5.99 -20.37
CA LEU A 16 -22.20 4.57 -20.06
C LEU A 16 -23.32 3.93 -20.90
N ARG A 17 -24.42 4.65 -21.13
CA ARG A 17 -25.56 4.15 -21.89
C ARG A 17 -25.23 3.96 -23.37
N THR A 18 -24.51 4.92 -23.97
CA THR A 18 -24.07 4.86 -25.36
C THR A 18 -23.05 3.74 -25.60
N CYS A 19 -22.14 3.51 -24.65
CA CYS A 19 -21.21 2.37 -24.70
C CYS A 19 -21.93 1.01 -24.62
N LEU A 20 -22.96 0.90 -23.77
CA LEU A 20 -23.72 -0.33 -23.60
C LEU A 20 -24.56 -0.65 -24.86
N GLU A 21 -25.19 0.37 -25.46
CA GLU A 21 -25.94 0.22 -26.71
C GLU A 21 -25.03 -0.15 -27.89
N ASN A 22 -23.82 0.41 -27.97
CA ASN A 22 -22.87 0.06 -29.03
C ASN A 22 -22.27 -1.36 -28.87
N ALA A 23 -22.03 -1.80 -27.63
CA ALA A 23 -21.56 -3.15 -27.33
C ALA A 23 -22.60 -4.23 -27.68
N LEU A 24 -23.88 -3.95 -27.46
CA LEU A 24 -24.99 -4.84 -27.85
C LEU A 24 -25.14 -4.98 -29.37
N HIS A 25 -24.70 -3.99 -30.14
CA HIS A 25 -24.80 -3.98 -31.60
C HIS A 25 -23.47 -4.34 -32.30
N GLY A 26 -22.46 -4.83 -31.56
CA GLY A 26 -21.18 -5.27 -32.14
C GLY A 26 -20.38 -4.15 -32.84
N ARG A 27 -20.64 -2.87 -32.51
CA ARG A 27 -19.91 -1.73 -33.06
C ARG A 27 -18.77 -1.35 -32.10
N TYR A 28 -17.55 -1.25 -32.63
CA TYR A 28 -16.36 -0.90 -31.84
C TYR A 28 -16.39 0.59 -31.44
N CYS A 29 -16.15 0.89 -30.16
CA CYS A 29 -15.96 2.25 -29.66
C CYS A 29 -14.74 2.91 -30.33
N THR A 30 -14.87 4.15 -30.78
CA THR A 30 -13.78 4.93 -31.36
C THR A 30 -12.77 5.40 -30.29
N GLU A 31 -11.57 5.74 -30.75
CA GLU A 31 -10.34 5.94 -29.96
C GLU A 31 -10.41 7.08 -28.91
N GLN A 32 -11.38 7.99 -29.04
CA GLN A 32 -11.59 9.09 -28.09
C GLN A 32 -12.18 8.63 -26.74
N GLU A 33 -12.88 7.50 -26.67
CA GLU A 33 -13.47 6.97 -25.42
C GLU A 33 -12.49 6.13 -24.57
N ILE A 34 -11.33 5.76 -25.12
CA ILE A 34 -10.35 4.87 -24.44
C ILE A 34 -9.58 5.61 -23.33
N ARG A 35 -9.46 6.95 -23.40
CA ARG A 35 -8.73 7.74 -22.38
C ARG A 35 -9.34 7.71 -20.97
N LEU A 36 -10.55 7.20 -20.78
CA LEU A 36 -11.18 7.03 -19.47
C LEU A 36 -10.93 5.65 -18.82
N ARG A 37 -10.22 4.74 -19.49
CA ARG A 37 -10.00 3.35 -19.04
C ARG A 37 -8.76 3.16 -18.16
N ARG A 38 -8.72 3.76 -16.96
CA ARG A 38 -7.87 3.23 -15.87
C ARG A 38 -8.51 2.07 -15.09
N TRP A 39 -9.76 1.73 -15.38
CA TRP A 39 -10.59 0.86 -14.53
C TRP A 39 -10.79 -0.58 -15.03
N CYS A 40 -10.15 -0.99 -16.13
CA CYS A 40 -10.36 -2.33 -16.70
C CYS A 40 -9.12 -3.25 -16.70
N HIS A 41 -7.96 -2.83 -16.20
CA HIS A 41 -6.74 -3.66 -16.20
C HIS A 41 -6.68 -4.74 -15.09
N GLY A 42 -7.79 -5.02 -14.40
CA GLY A 42 -7.83 -5.95 -13.26
C GLY A 42 -8.35 -7.35 -13.54
N TRP A 43 -8.78 -7.67 -14.77
CA TRP A 43 -9.28 -9.02 -15.08
C TRP A 43 -8.21 -9.81 -15.84
N PRO A 44 -7.66 -10.89 -15.26
CA PRO A 44 -6.68 -11.70 -15.95
C PRO A 44 -7.38 -12.47 -17.08
N ALA A 45 -6.86 -12.29 -18.30
CA ALA A 45 -7.34 -12.92 -19.53
C ALA A 45 -7.04 -14.44 -19.75
N PRO A 46 -6.38 -15.23 -18.87
CA PRO A 46 -6.15 -16.64 -19.19
C PRO A 46 -7.33 -17.57 -18.84
N PHE A 47 -8.39 -17.09 -18.15
CA PHE A 47 -9.48 -17.95 -17.71
C PHE A 47 -10.46 -18.40 -18.81
N LEU A 48 -10.45 -17.78 -19.99
CA LEU A 48 -11.36 -18.14 -21.09
C LEU A 48 -10.70 -19.02 -22.17
N ALA A 49 -9.39 -19.29 -22.10
CA ALA A 49 -8.67 -19.92 -23.22
C ALA A 49 -8.42 -21.44 -23.07
N LEU A 50 -8.77 -22.07 -21.95
CA LEU A 50 -8.48 -23.50 -21.69
C LEU A 50 -9.65 -24.48 -21.93
N ALA A 51 -10.80 -24.02 -22.42
CA ALA A 51 -12.01 -24.84 -22.49
C ALA A 51 -12.29 -25.53 -23.85
N ALA A 52 -11.47 -25.35 -24.90
CA ALA A 52 -11.88 -25.69 -26.27
C ALA A 52 -10.93 -26.63 -27.03
N GLY A 53 -10.49 -27.74 -26.41
CA GLY A 53 -9.71 -28.80 -27.09
C GLY A 53 -10.34 -30.19 -26.98
N PRO A 54 -10.56 -30.95 -28.08
CA PRO A 54 -11.24 -32.26 -28.07
C PRO A 54 -10.44 -33.41 -27.44
N LEU A 55 -9.21 -33.16 -26.97
CA LEU A 55 -8.29 -34.19 -26.45
C LEU A 55 -8.48 -34.54 -24.96
N TRP A 56 -9.18 -33.73 -24.15
CA TRP A 56 -9.37 -34.00 -22.73
C TRP A 56 -10.47 -35.03 -22.43
N LYS A 57 -11.38 -35.27 -23.39
CA LYS A 57 -12.49 -36.22 -23.25
C LYS A 57 -12.04 -37.67 -23.06
N ARG A 58 -10.81 -38.02 -23.45
CA ARG A 58 -10.26 -39.38 -23.33
C ARG A 58 -9.39 -39.61 -22.09
N LEU A 59 -9.02 -38.57 -21.36
CA LEU A 59 -8.15 -38.70 -20.17
C LEU A 59 -8.92 -38.62 -18.84
N MET A 60 -10.21 -38.25 -18.85
CA MET A 60 -11.07 -38.14 -17.65
C MET A 60 -12.16 -39.21 -17.61
N SER A 61 -11.78 -40.49 -17.73
CA SER A 61 -12.70 -41.64 -17.71
C SER A 61 -12.82 -42.35 -16.36
N HIS A 62 -12.17 -41.88 -15.28
CA HIS A 62 -12.35 -42.46 -13.95
C HIS A 62 -13.11 -41.50 -13.04
N SER A 63 -14.41 -41.77 -12.97
CA SER A 63 -15.45 -41.15 -12.15
C SER A 63 -15.08 -41.16 -10.67
N SER A 64 -15.05 -39.96 -10.05
CA SER A 64 -15.49 -39.62 -8.68
C SER A 64 -14.67 -38.46 -8.11
N LEU A 65 -13.36 -38.44 -8.37
CA LEU A 65 -12.43 -37.47 -7.76
C LEU A 65 -12.46 -36.08 -8.41
N ILE A 66 -12.79 -35.98 -9.71
CA ILE A 66 -12.86 -34.70 -10.44
C ILE A 66 -13.95 -33.77 -9.88
N ARG A 67 -15.03 -34.31 -9.30
CA ARG A 67 -16.10 -33.51 -8.69
C ARG A 67 -15.63 -32.74 -7.45
N LEU A 68 -14.59 -33.23 -6.78
CA LEU A 68 -14.02 -32.60 -5.59
C LEU A 68 -12.94 -31.58 -5.93
N VAL A 69 -12.34 -31.62 -7.12
CA VAL A 69 -11.30 -30.67 -7.56
C VAL A 69 -11.75 -29.20 -7.47
N PRO A 70 -12.93 -28.78 -7.99
CA PRO A 70 -13.36 -27.39 -7.83
C PRO A 70 -13.66 -27.02 -6.37
N LEU A 71 -14.07 -27.98 -5.54
CA LEU A 71 -14.31 -27.81 -4.10
C LEU A 71 -13.00 -27.64 -3.32
N ILE A 72 -11.98 -28.43 -3.65
CA ILE A 72 -10.64 -28.35 -3.07
C ILE A 72 -9.95 -27.05 -3.54
N ILE A 73 -10.09 -26.67 -4.81
CA ILE A 73 -9.58 -25.40 -5.34
C ILE A 73 -10.29 -24.22 -4.66
N ALA A 74 -11.61 -24.25 -4.50
CA ALA A 74 -12.36 -23.23 -3.79
C ALA A 74 -11.96 -23.13 -2.30
N LEU A 75 -11.73 -24.27 -1.64
CA LEU A 75 -11.28 -24.34 -0.25
C LEU A 75 -9.84 -23.80 -0.09
N LEU A 76 -8.94 -24.12 -1.02
CA LEU A 76 -7.57 -23.61 -1.05
C LEU A 76 -7.51 -22.11 -1.37
N LEU A 77 -8.36 -21.62 -2.28
CA LEU A 77 -8.42 -20.19 -2.62
C LEU A 77 -9.05 -19.35 -1.50
N ALA A 78 -10.02 -19.88 -0.77
CA ALA A 78 -10.61 -19.21 0.39
C ALA A 78 -9.63 -19.07 1.58
N ALA A 79 -8.66 -19.98 1.69
CA ALA A 79 -7.64 -19.96 2.74
C ALA A 79 -6.54 -18.89 2.55
N CYS A 80 -6.42 -18.28 1.36
CA CYS A 80 -5.42 -17.25 1.07
C CYS A 80 -5.96 -15.81 1.20
N ALA A 81 -7.27 -15.63 1.31
CA ALA A 81 -7.87 -14.33 1.61
C ALA A 81 -7.91 -14.11 3.12
N GLY A 82 -6.74 -13.94 3.74
CA GLY A 82 -6.69 -13.36 5.08
C GLY A 82 -7.51 -12.07 5.08
N PRO A 83 -8.33 -11.80 6.12
CA PRO A 83 -9.16 -10.60 6.15
C PRO A 83 -8.25 -9.41 5.88
N GLY A 84 -8.47 -8.75 4.75
CA GLY A 84 -7.85 -7.46 4.49
C GLY A 84 -8.20 -6.61 5.68
N LEU A 85 -7.19 -6.22 6.47
CA LEU A 85 -7.36 -5.29 7.57
C LEU A 85 -7.82 -3.98 6.94
N GLU A 86 -9.13 -3.80 6.83
CA GLU A 86 -9.73 -2.50 6.64
C GLU A 86 -9.27 -1.68 7.84
N THR A 87 -8.35 -0.74 7.58
CA THR A 87 -7.99 0.29 8.53
C THR A 87 -9.28 1.00 8.89
N ARG A 88 -9.79 0.72 10.10
CA ARG A 88 -10.96 1.40 10.62
C ARG A 88 -10.57 2.87 10.67
N PRO A 89 -11.30 3.81 10.03
CA PRO A 89 -10.89 5.20 9.94
C PRO A 89 -10.61 5.83 11.31
N ALA A 90 -11.32 5.38 12.36
CA ALA A 90 -11.07 5.77 13.74
C ALA A 90 -9.66 5.40 14.27
N LEU A 91 -9.10 4.23 13.87
CA LEU A 91 -7.75 3.81 14.27
C LEU A 91 -6.68 4.70 13.64
N ASP A 92 -6.88 5.08 12.36
CA ASP A 92 -5.97 5.99 11.67
C ASP A 92 -5.98 7.39 12.30
N ASP A 93 -7.16 7.85 12.74
CA ASP A 93 -7.33 9.13 13.43
C ASP A 93 -6.67 9.12 14.82
N GLU A 94 -6.91 8.08 15.61
CA GLU A 94 -6.29 7.89 16.92
C GLU A 94 -4.76 7.78 16.82
N LEU A 95 -4.26 7.02 15.84
CA LEU A 95 -2.82 6.91 15.60
C LEU A 95 -2.19 8.28 15.26
N ARG A 96 -2.88 9.10 14.46
CA ARG A 96 -2.41 10.47 14.14
C ARG A 96 -2.33 11.33 15.40
N GLN A 97 -3.29 11.21 16.31
CA GLN A 97 -3.27 11.94 17.59
C GLN A 97 -2.11 11.49 18.48
N VAL A 98 -1.93 10.17 18.66
CA VAL A 98 -0.84 9.62 19.48
C VAL A 98 0.53 10.05 18.94
N LEU A 99 0.72 10.03 17.61
CA LEU A 99 1.98 10.48 17.00
C LEU A 99 2.20 12.00 17.16
N ALA A 100 1.14 12.80 17.07
CA ALA A 100 1.23 14.25 17.30
C ALA A 100 1.61 14.55 18.76
N GLU A 101 0.99 13.86 19.73
CA GLU A 101 1.33 14.01 21.14
C GLU A 101 2.76 13.55 21.44
N ALA A 102 3.20 12.44 20.84
CA ALA A 102 4.56 11.94 21.00
C ALA A 102 5.59 12.97 20.51
N GLU A 103 5.29 13.61 19.38
CA GLU A 103 6.12 14.65 18.81
C GLU A 103 6.15 15.91 19.69
N THR A 104 5.00 16.37 20.21
CA THR A 104 4.96 17.47 21.18
C THR A 104 5.75 17.13 22.46
N ALA A 105 5.57 15.93 23.01
CA ALA A 105 6.31 15.48 24.19
C ALA A 105 7.83 15.44 23.94
N ARG A 106 8.23 15.01 22.75
CA ARG A 106 9.64 15.02 22.32
C ARG A 106 10.21 16.44 22.24
N GLN A 107 9.45 17.38 21.68
CA GLN A 107 9.86 18.78 21.52
C GLN A 107 9.96 19.52 22.86
N THR A 108 9.10 19.19 23.83
CA THR A 108 9.13 19.79 25.19
C THR A 108 10.12 19.12 26.14
N GLY A 109 10.87 18.11 25.67
CA GLY A 109 11.82 17.36 26.49
C GLY A 109 11.17 16.34 27.44
N ALA A 110 9.87 16.10 27.34
CA ALA A 110 9.15 15.07 28.07
C ALA A 110 9.43 13.67 27.49
N GLU A 111 10.70 13.27 27.53
CA GLU A 111 11.24 12.10 26.83
C GLU A 111 10.53 10.78 27.21
N ARG A 112 10.29 10.55 28.50
CA ARG A 112 9.56 9.37 28.99
C ARG A 112 8.14 9.29 28.44
N ARG A 113 7.47 10.44 28.31
CA ARG A 113 6.11 10.52 27.74
C ARG A 113 6.13 10.23 26.24
N ALA A 114 7.10 10.80 25.51
CA ALA A 114 7.28 10.52 24.09
C ALA A 114 7.52 9.03 23.82
N GLU A 115 8.36 8.38 24.64
CA GLU A 115 8.63 6.95 24.53
C GLU A 115 7.37 6.10 24.78
N ALA A 116 6.63 6.36 25.86
CA ALA A 116 5.39 5.63 26.16
C ALA A 116 4.34 5.75 25.04
N LEU A 117 4.19 6.96 24.46
CA LEU A 117 3.28 7.19 23.33
C LEU A 117 3.73 6.46 22.07
N LEU A 118 5.03 6.40 21.80
CA LEU A 118 5.56 5.67 20.64
C LEU A 118 5.44 4.16 20.80
N GLU A 119 5.61 3.61 22.00
CA GLU A 119 5.33 2.20 22.28
C GLU A 119 3.85 1.86 22.08
N GLN A 120 2.95 2.76 22.48
CA GLN A 120 1.53 2.65 22.18
C GLN A 120 1.29 2.64 20.65
N ALA A 121 1.88 3.58 19.92
CA ALA A 121 1.77 3.63 18.46
C ALA A 121 2.27 2.35 17.78
N VAL A 122 3.35 1.74 18.27
CA VAL A 122 3.85 0.44 17.77
C VAL A 122 2.83 -0.68 17.99
N ARG A 123 2.13 -0.70 19.12
CA ARG A 123 1.06 -1.68 19.39
C ARG A 123 -0.16 -1.46 18.48
N MET A 124 -0.52 -0.20 18.22
CA MET A 124 -1.66 0.15 17.37
C MET A 124 -1.42 -0.21 15.89
N ALA A 125 -0.24 0.13 15.36
CA ALA A 125 0.04 0.00 13.94
C ALA A 125 1.51 -0.42 13.70
N PRO A 126 1.87 -1.70 13.94
CA PRO A 126 3.25 -2.18 13.81
C PRO A 126 3.80 -2.13 12.37
N ARG A 127 2.91 -2.04 11.37
CA ARG A 127 3.25 -2.00 9.94
C ARG A 127 3.22 -0.59 9.34
N GLU A 128 2.89 0.44 10.11
CA GLU A 128 2.85 1.82 9.64
C GLU A 128 4.26 2.44 9.66
N PRO A 129 4.83 2.87 8.51
CA PRO A 129 6.18 3.46 8.47
C PRO A 129 6.33 4.73 9.31
N ARG A 130 5.28 5.56 9.45
CA ARG A 130 5.32 6.80 10.26
C ARG A 130 5.74 6.53 11.70
N VAL A 131 5.25 5.44 12.29
CA VAL A 131 5.57 5.06 13.68
C VAL A 131 7.08 4.87 13.86
N TRP A 132 7.71 4.15 12.92
CA TRP A 132 9.14 3.89 12.95
C TRP A 132 9.98 5.15 12.70
N TYR A 133 9.49 6.09 11.87
CA TYR A 133 10.13 7.39 11.65
C TYR A 133 10.17 8.22 12.94
N HIS A 134 9.03 8.37 13.64
CA HIS A 134 8.99 9.13 14.89
C HIS A 134 9.84 8.47 15.98
N TYR A 135 9.81 7.14 16.09
CA TYR A 135 10.61 6.44 17.09
C TYR A 135 12.12 6.55 16.81
N ALA A 136 12.53 6.41 15.54
CA ALA A 136 13.91 6.63 15.14
C ALA A 136 14.37 8.08 15.42
N THR A 137 13.50 9.07 15.20
CA THR A 137 13.77 10.48 15.49
C THR A 137 13.99 10.72 16.99
N LEU A 138 13.16 10.11 17.85
CA LEU A 138 13.38 10.17 19.31
C LEU A 138 14.74 9.56 19.70
N ARG A 139 15.07 8.38 19.19
CA ARG A 139 16.37 7.74 19.46
C ARG A 139 17.56 8.56 18.96
N LEU A 140 17.43 9.22 17.82
CA LEU A 140 18.44 10.14 17.31
C LEU A 140 18.64 11.34 18.23
N GLN A 141 17.57 11.93 18.77
CA GLN A 141 17.65 13.02 19.75
C GLN A 141 18.32 12.58 21.04
N GLN A 142 18.09 11.35 21.48
CA GLN A 142 18.74 10.74 22.65
C GLN A 142 20.22 10.38 22.41
N GLY A 143 20.74 10.55 21.18
CA GLY A 143 22.09 10.13 20.83
C GLY A 143 22.25 8.61 20.66
N ARG A 144 21.16 7.84 20.69
CA ARG A 144 21.14 6.37 20.51
C ARG A 144 21.17 6.02 19.03
N LEU A 145 22.31 6.27 18.39
CA LEU A 145 22.48 6.21 16.92
C LEU A 145 22.21 4.82 16.34
N GLU A 146 22.68 3.75 16.97
CA GLU A 146 22.47 2.38 16.48
C GLU A 146 20.98 2.00 16.46
N GLU A 147 20.24 2.39 17.48
CA GLU A 147 18.80 2.14 17.54
C GLU A 147 18.03 2.99 16.53
N ALA A 148 18.37 4.27 16.43
CA ALA A 148 17.78 5.17 15.43
C ALA A 148 17.94 4.58 14.01
N ARG A 149 19.13 4.06 13.71
CA ARG A 149 19.42 3.37 12.44
C ARG A 149 18.58 2.13 12.23
N ALA A 150 18.49 1.26 13.23
CA ALA A 150 17.72 0.02 13.13
C ALA A 150 16.22 0.31 12.90
N LEU A 151 15.68 1.30 13.61
CA LEU A 151 14.30 1.75 13.48
C LEU A 151 14.03 2.41 12.12
N ALA A 152 14.92 3.31 11.66
CA ALA A 152 14.81 3.92 10.33
C ALA A 152 14.84 2.88 9.20
N ARG A 153 15.74 1.90 9.27
CA ARG A 153 15.79 0.77 8.32
C ARG A 153 14.53 -0.09 8.38
N LYS A 154 13.93 -0.26 9.56
CA LYS A 154 12.64 -0.94 9.70
C LYS A 154 11.52 -0.18 9.01
N GLY A 155 11.44 1.14 9.20
CA GLY A 155 10.54 2.02 8.46
C GLY A 155 10.72 1.90 6.95
N LEU A 156 11.97 1.87 6.47
CA LEU A 156 12.29 1.75 5.03
C LEU A 156 11.82 0.44 4.40
N ARG A 157 11.82 -0.67 5.17
CA ARG A 157 11.27 -1.95 4.69
C ARG A 157 9.76 -1.90 4.51
N LEU A 158 9.06 -1.05 5.26
CA LEU A 158 7.61 -0.88 5.19
C LEU A 158 7.21 0.20 4.17
N ALA A 159 8.02 1.26 4.02
CA ALA A 159 7.80 2.34 3.05
C ALA A 159 8.31 1.97 1.65
N ARG A 160 7.41 1.46 0.81
CA ARG A 160 7.74 1.04 -0.57
C ARG A 160 8.12 2.21 -1.49
N SER A 161 7.44 3.36 -1.37
CA SER A 161 7.68 4.55 -2.20
C SER A 161 7.08 5.81 -1.57
N GLY A 162 7.32 6.97 -2.19
CA GLY A 162 6.72 8.24 -1.82
C GLY A 162 7.44 8.99 -0.71
N ARG A 163 6.81 10.08 -0.24
CA ARG A 163 7.39 11.05 0.69
C ARG A 163 7.98 10.42 1.96
N MET A 164 7.28 9.44 2.53
CA MET A 164 7.71 8.78 3.77
C MET A 164 9.02 8.01 3.58
N ARG A 165 9.22 7.36 2.43
CA ARG A 165 10.48 6.68 2.10
C ARG A 165 11.63 7.70 2.02
N SER A 166 11.42 8.83 1.35
CA SER A 166 12.42 9.91 1.28
C SER A 166 12.74 10.47 2.67
N GLN A 167 11.74 10.72 3.52
CA GLN A 167 11.94 11.20 4.90
C GLN A 167 12.76 10.22 5.74
N LEU A 168 12.50 8.92 5.63
CA LEU A 168 13.27 7.89 6.32
C LEU A 168 14.73 7.82 5.82
N TRP A 169 14.98 8.03 4.53
CA TRP A 169 16.34 8.12 3.99
C TRP A 169 17.08 9.37 4.50
N LEU A 170 16.41 10.53 4.56
CA LEU A 170 16.98 11.74 5.15
C LEU A 170 17.33 11.54 6.63
N LEU A 171 16.44 10.91 7.38
CA LEU A 171 16.70 10.57 8.78
C LEU A 171 17.90 9.62 8.91
N LEU A 172 17.99 8.59 8.04
CA LEU A 172 19.14 7.69 8.04
C LEU A 172 20.43 8.43 7.69
N ALA A 173 20.41 9.35 6.72
CA ALA A 173 21.57 10.17 6.39
C ALA A 173 22.07 10.98 7.60
N GLU A 174 21.15 11.60 8.34
CA GLU A 174 21.48 12.33 9.57
C GLU A 174 22.03 11.40 10.66
N VAL A 175 21.47 10.21 10.83
CA VAL A 175 21.98 9.19 11.76
C VAL A 175 23.42 8.79 11.38
N GLU A 176 23.69 8.54 10.11
CA GLU A 176 25.03 8.17 9.63
C GLU A 176 26.04 9.31 9.75
N ARG A 177 25.62 10.54 9.50
CA ARG A 177 26.44 11.74 9.69
C ARG A 177 26.87 11.89 11.15
N ARG A 178 25.93 11.77 12.10
CA ARG A 178 26.25 11.80 13.55
C ARG A 178 27.09 10.63 14.01
N ALA A 179 27.01 9.49 13.33
CA ALA A 179 27.84 8.32 13.61
C ALA A 179 29.26 8.42 13.02
N GLY A 180 29.61 9.54 12.37
CA GLY A 180 30.93 9.71 11.75
C GLY A 180 31.12 8.89 10.47
N ARG A 181 30.03 8.57 9.75
CA ARG A 181 30.05 7.75 8.52
C ARG A 181 29.56 8.58 7.32
N PRO A 182 30.35 9.55 6.85
CA PRO A 182 29.93 10.48 5.81
C PRO A 182 29.58 9.80 4.48
N ASP A 183 30.31 8.76 4.07
CA ASP A 183 30.02 8.04 2.82
C ASP A 183 28.65 7.36 2.85
N ALA A 184 28.27 6.82 4.02
CA ALA A 184 26.96 6.21 4.22
C ALA A 184 25.84 7.26 4.27
N ALA A 185 26.13 8.44 4.82
CA ALA A 185 25.20 9.57 4.81
C ALA A 185 24.93 10.05 3.37
N GLU A 186 25.98 10.21 2.56
CA GLU A 186 25.87 10.62 1.16
C GLU A 186 25.12 9.59 0.31
N ALA A 187 25.37 8.29 0.55
CA ALA A 187 24.59 7.23 -0.08
C ALA A 187 23.09 7.32 0.28
N ALA A 188 22.76 7.61 1.54
CA ALA A 188 21.37 7.77 1.97
C ALA A 188 20.71 9.05 1.39
N LEU A 189 21.45 10.15 1.22
CA LEU A 189 20.94 11.37 0.55
C LEU A 189 20.57 11.12 -0.91
N ARG A 190 21.42 10.38 -1.63
CA ARG A 190 21.13 9.96 -3.03
C ARG A 190 19.85 9.14 -3.11
N GLU A 191 19.64 8.21 -2.19
CA GLU A 191 18.40 7.42 -2.09
C GLU A 191 17.17 8.27 -1.73
N ALA A 192 17.35 9.34 -0.95
CA ALA A 192 16.27 10.27 -0.63
C ALA A 192 15.79 11.08 -1.86
N GLY A 193 16.62 11.15 -2.90
CA GLY A 193 16.40 11.99 -4.08
C GLY A 193 16.81 13.45 -3.88
N VAL A 194 17.62 13.73 -2.84
CA VAL A 194 18.26 15.03 -2.67
C VAL A 194 19.55 15.01 -3.49
N ARG A 195 19.60 15.88 -4.50
CA ARG A 195 20.78 16.14 -5.34
C ARG A 195 21.32 17.52 -5.03
#